data_AF-A0A351XC48-F1
#
_entry.id   AF-A0A351XC48-F1
#
_cell.length_a   1.000
_cell.length_b   1.000
_cell.length_c   1.000
_cell.angle_alpha   90.00
_cell.angle_beta   90.00
_cell.angle_gamma   90.00
#
_symmetry.space_group_name_H-M   'P 1'
#
loop_
_entity.id
_entity.type
_entity.pdbx_description
1 polymer ?
#
loop_
_entity_poly.entity_id
_entity_poly.type
_entity_poly.pdbx_seq_one_letter_code
_entity_poly.pdbx_strand_id
1 'polypeptide(L)'
;MRATFTTTVTDGGARAGRVDTPGGSFATPCFMPVGTRGAVRHLSSTDLVDLGVEVVLGNTYHLMLRPGAEVVRNLGGLGKFAGWEGVTLTDSGGYQIFSLKPKVDDSGATFRSTYDGSTHVLTPETAASVQADLGADIQMVLDVCPALPADEPVLRRAVERTAAWAA
;
A
#
# COMPACT_ATOMS: atom_id res chain seq x y z
N MET A 1 4.14 -20.02 0.61
CA MET A 1 2.69 -20.26 0.43
C MET A 1 2.14 -19.19 -0.52
N ARG A 2 1.15 -19.47 -1.36
CA ARG A 2 0.45 -18.42 -2.13
C ARG A 2 -0.76 -17.96 -1.30
N ALA A 3 -1.14 -16.70 -1.42
CA ALA A 3 -2.32 -16.20 -0.74
C ALA A 3 -3.57 -16.96 -1.20
N THR A 4 -4.45 -17.34 -0.27
CA THR A 4 -5.71 -18.04 -0.55
C THR A 4 -6.87 -17.32 0.11
N PHE A 5 -7.99 -17.20 -0.60
CA PHE A 5 -9.23 -16.65 -0.07
C PHE A 5 -10.31 -17.74 -0.03
N THR A 6 -10.89 -17.96 1.14
CA THR A 6 -11.98 -18.92 1.37
C THR A 6 -13.23 -18.18 1.81
N THR A 7 -14.31 -18.28 1.03
CA THR A 7 -15.62 -17.73 1.43
C THR A 7 -16.27 -18.69 2.42
N THR A 8 -16.74 -18.18 3.56
CA THR A 8 -17.41 -18.98 4.60
C THR A 8 -18.93 -18.85 4.51
N VAL A 9 -19.44 -17.64 4.28
CA VAL A 9 -20.87 -17.33 4.19
C VAL A 9 -21.11 -16.27 3.12
N THR A 10 -22.25 -16.37 2.44
CA THR A 10 -22.75 -15.38 1.48
C THR A 10 -24.18 -15.00 1.80
N ASP A 11 -24.52 -13.72 1.67
CA ASP A 11 -25.89 -13.21 1.73
C ASP A 11 -26.09 -12.16 0.63
N GLY A 12 -26.84 -12.52 -0.42
CA GLY A 12 -26.92 -11.72 -1.64
C GLY A 12 -25.53 -11.43 -2.23
N GLY A 13 -25.16 -10.16 -2.32
CA GLY A 13 -23.83 -9.71 -2.77
C GLY A 13 -22.76 -9.65 -1.67
N ALA A 14 -23.15 -9.79 -0.39
CA ALA A 14 -22.24 -9.74 0.75
C ALA A 14 -21.52 -11.08 0.94
N ARG A 15 -20.24 -11.02 1.34
CA ARG A 15 -19.37 -12.18 1.53
C ARG A 15 -18.60 -12.04 2.83
N ALA A 16 -18.62 -13.10 3.64
CA ALA A 16 -17.71 -13.29 4.76
C ALA A 16 -16.74 -14.42 4.43
N GLY A 17 -15.53 -14.36 4.96
CA GLY A 17 -14.48 -15.30 4.59
C GLY A 17 -13.19 -15.10 5.35
N ARG A 18 -12.15 -15.82 4.92
CA ARG A 18 -10.81 -15.73 5.45
C ARG A 18 -9.79 -15.64 4.31
N VAL A 19 -8.78 -14.81 4.50
CA VAL A 19 -7.59 -14.76 3.64
C VAL A 19 -6.43 -15.33 4.45
N ASP A 20 -5.68 -16.26 3.85
CA ASP A 20 -4.45 -16.80 4.41
C ASP A 20 -3.29 -16.38 3.50
N THR A 21 -2.25 -15.77 4.08
CA THR A 21 -1.01 -15.37 3.42
C THR A 21 0.17 -16.05 4.12
N PRO A 22 1.40 -15.99 3.56
CA PRO A 22 2.59 -16.48 4.27
C PRO A 22 2.86 -15.80 5.61
N GLY A 23 2.53 -14.51 5.76
CA GLY A 23 2.80 -13.74 6.97
C GLY A 23 1.65 -13.69 7.97
N GLY A 24 0.48 -14.26 7.63
CA GLY A 24 -0.63 -14.38 8.56
C GLY A 24 -1.96 -14.58 7.87
N SER A 25 -3.03 -14.53 8.64
CA SER A 25 -4.39 -14.70 8.13
C SER A 25 -5.32 -13.67 8.75
N PHE A 26 -6.38 -13.31 8.05
CA PHE A 26 -7.38 -12.35 8.52
C PHE A 26 -8.77 -12.68 7.99
N ALA A 27 -9.80 -12.24 8.72
CA ALA A 27 -11.19 -12.39 8.33
C ALA A 27 -11.63 -11.24 7.40
N THR A 28 -12.58 -11.53 6.51
CA THR A 28 -13.26 -10.52 5.68
C THR A 28 -14.77 -10.53 5.98
N PRO A 29 -15.46 -9.37 5.98
CA PRO A 29 -14.97 -8.03 5.68
C PRO A 29 -13.96 -7.51 6.72
N CYS A 30 -12.92 -6.81 6.26
CA CYS A 30 -11.82 -6.35 7.09
C CYS A 30 -11.71 -4.83 7.01
N PHE A 31 -11.63 -4.16 8.17
CA PHE A 31 -11.21 -2.76 8.24
C PHE A 31 -9.72 -2.70 8.58
N MET A 32 -8.97 -1.90 7.83
CA MET A 32 -7.51 -1.80 7.97
C MET A 32 -7.13 -0.40 8.47
N PRO A 33 -6.69 -0.23 9.73
CA PRO A 33 -6.17 1.04 10.20
C PRO A 33 -4.95 1.49 9.38
N VAL A 34 -4.86 2.80 9.13
CA VAL A 34 -3.79 3.38 8.31
C VAL A 34 -2.63 3.83 9.19
N GLY A 35 -1.48 3.20 9.00
CA GLY A 35 -0.20 3.56 9.55
C GLY A 35 0.58 4.50 8.64
N THR A 36 0.85 5.71 9.13
CA THR A 36 1.70 6.69 8.44
C THR A 36 3.07 6.70 9.11
N ARG A 37 4.14 6.45 8.33
CA ARG A 37 5.53 6.32 8.84
C ARG A 37 5.71 5.17 9.84
N GLY A 38 5.00 4.06 9.66
CA GLY A 38 5.16 2.86 10.47
C GLY A 38 4.43 2.88 11.82
N ALA A 39 3.51 3.82 12.04
CA ALA A 39 2.66 3.83 13.22
C ALA A 39 1.24 4.31 12.90
N VAL A 40 0.24 3.73 13.58
CA VAL A 40 -1.11 4.28 13.63
C VAL A 40 -1.12 5.41 14.65
N ARG A 41 -1.59 6.59 14.25
CA ARG A 41 -1.45 7.79 15.08
C ARG A 41 -2.19 7.60 16.41
N HIS A 42 -1.48 7.82 17.52
CA HIS A 42 -1.97 7.70 18.91
C HIS A 42 -2.24 6.29 19.44
N LEU A 43 -1.95 5.24 18.67
CA LEU A 43 -2.12 3.85 19.10
C LEU A 43 -0.79 3.09 19.01
N SER A 44 -0.51 2.29 20.04
CA SER A 44 0.55 1.28 20.01
C SER A 44 0.09 0.02 19.28
N SER A 45 1.02 -0.86 18.93
CA SER A 45 0.66 -2.17 18.35
C SER A 45 -0.17 -3.02 19.31
N THR A 46 0.06 -2.91 20.62
CA THR A 46 -0.75 -3.58 21.65
C THR A 46 -2.20 -3.12 21.60
N ASP A 47 -2.45 -1.81 21.48
CA ASP A 47 -3.82 -1.28 21.37
C ASP A 47 -4.55 -1.85 20.14
N LEU A 48 -3.83 -2.02 19.02
CA LEU A 48 -4.40 -2.61 17.80
C LEU A 48 -4.77 -4.08 18.00
N VAL A 49 -3.93 -4.84 18.69
CA VAL A 49 -4.21 -6.25 19.04
C VAL A 49 -5.44 -6.33 19.96
N ASP A 50 -5.52 -5.48 20.99
CA ASP A 50 -6.66 -5.45 21.92
C ASP A 50 -7.98 -5.06 21.23
N LEU A 51 -7.90 -4.24 20.17
CA LEU A 51 -9.04 -3.89 19.31
C LEU A 51 -9.41 -4.99 18.29
N GLY A 52 -8.66 -6.08 18.21
CA GLY A 52 -8.90 -7.17 17.27
C GLY A 52 -8.55 -6.82 15.82
N VAL A 53 -7.65 -5.87 15.60
CA VAL A 53 -7.13 -5.57 14.26
C VAL A 53 -6.30 -6.76 13.79
N GLU A 54 -6.50 -7.18 12.54
CA GLU A 54 -5.72 -8.28 11.94
C GLU A 54 -4.77 -7.79 10.85
N VAL A 55 -5.09 -6.65 10.23
CA VAL A 55 -4.34 -6.07 9.10
C VAL A 55 -4.15 -4.57 9.30
N VAL A 56 -2.93 -4.08 9.06
CA VAL A 56 -2.61 -2.64 9.04
C VAL A 56 -2.15 -2.22 7.65
N LEU A 57 -2.59 -1.05 7.19
CA LEU A 57 -2.12 -0.44 5.95
C LEU A 57 -0.94 0.49 6.23
N GLY A 58 0.23 0.21 5.65
CA GLY A 58 1.39 1.08 5.63
C GLY A 58 1.44 1.97 4.38
N ASN A 59 1.67 3.27 4.57
CA ASN A 59 1.86 4.17 3.43
C ASN A 59 3.31 4.11 2.89
N THR A 60 3.46 3.65 1.66
CA THR A 60 4.76 3.46 0.99
C THR A 60 5.46 4.77 0.72
N TYR A 61 4.74 5.80 0.27
CA TYR A 61 5.33 7.12 -0.02
C TYR A 61 6.10 7.69 1.17
N HIS A 62 5.53 7.60 2.38
CA HIS A 62 6.20 8.12 3.56
C HIS A 62 7.38 7.24 3.97
N LEU A 63 7.19 5.91 4.02
CA LEU A 63 8.22 4.96 4.46
C LEU A 63 9.44 4.93 3.54
N MET A 64 9.23 5.04 2.22
CA MET A 64 10.32 5.03 1.24
C MET A 64 11.20 6.28 1.30
N LEU A 65 10.65 7.42 1.73
CA LEU A 65 11.40 8.68 1.86
C LEU A 65 12.01 8.82 3.25
N ARG A 66 11.27 8.46 4.31
CA ARG A 66 11.74 8.50 5.70
C ARG A 66 11.08 7.37 6.51
N PRO A 67 11.84 6.44 7.09
CA PRO A 67 13.31 6.41 7.20
C PRO A 67 14.03 5.92 5.93
N GLY A 68 13.32 5.45 4.91
CA GLY A 68 13.87 4.78 3.74
C GLY A 68 13.57 3.29 3.78
N ALA A 69 13.18 2.72 2.63
CA ALA A 69 12.79 1.31 2.54
C ALA A 69 13.93 0.36 2.94
N GLU A 70 15.17 0.70 2.59
CA GLU A 70 16.36 -0.06 2.98
C GLU A 70 16.54 -0.15 4.50
N VAL A 71 16.29 0.95 5.22
CA VAL A 71 16.38 0.98 6.68
C VAL A 71 15.34 0.05 7.29
N VAL A 72 14.10 0.12 6.80
CA VAL A 72 13.00 -0.76 7.25
C VAL A 72 13.34 -2.24 6.97
N ARG A 73 13.86 -2.54 5.78
CA ARG A 73 14.34 -3.88 5.40
C ARG A 73 15.39 -4.41 6.36
N ASN A 74 16.40 -3.60 6.66
CA ASN A 74 17.51 -3.97 7.54
C ASN A 74 17.06 -4.16 9.00
N LEU A 75 15.98 -3.51 9.42
CA LEU A 75 15.33 -3.72 10.72
C LEU A 75 14.35 -4.91 10.72
N GLY A 76 14.26 -5.64 9.61
CA GLY A 76 13.49 -6.87 9.49
C GLY A 76 12.09 -6.71 8.91
N GLY A 77 11.82 -5.61 8.20
CA GLY A 77 10.54 -5.34 7.54
C GLY A 77 9.60 -4.48 8.39
N LEU A 78 8.50 -4.04 7.78
CA LEU A 78 7.56 -3.08 8.34
C LEU A 78 6.91 -3.58 9.62
N GLY A 79 6.50 -4.84 9.68
CA GLY A 79 5.93 -5.45 10.89
C GLY A 79 6.88 -5.33 12.08
N LYS A 80 8.13 -5.82 11.94
CA LYS A 80 9.15 -5.72 12.99
C LYS A 80 9.51 -4.29 13.34
N PHE A 81 9.64 -3.42 12.33
CA PHE A 81 9.92 -2.00 12.52
C PHE A 81 8.83 -1.30 13.36
N ALA A 82 7.57 -1.68 13.16
CA ALA A 82 6.42 -1.12 13.87
C ALA A 82 6.06 -1.87 15.18
N GLY A 83 6.76 -2.97 15.50
CA GLY A 83 6.37 -3.86 16.61
C GLY A 83 5.00 -4.52 16.38
N TRP A 84 4.62 -4.75 15.13
CA TRP A 84 3.36 -5.34 14.69
C TRP A 84 3.57 -6.78 14.22
N GLU A 85 2.77 -7.71 14.75
CA GLU A 85 2.86 -9.14 14.45
C GLU A 85 1.74 -9.64 13.52
N GLY A 86 0.76 -8.81 13.20
CA GLY A 86 -0.29 -9.14 12.23
C GLY A 86 0.12 -8.88 10.79
N VAL A 87 -0.85 -8.99 9.88
CA VAL A 87 -0.63 -8.83 8.43
C VAL A 87 -0.43 -7.35 8.09
N THR A 88 0.45 -7.08 7.15
CA THR A 88 0.73 -5.75 6.62
C THR A 88 0.34 -5.63 5.16
N LEU A 89 -0.43 -4.60 4.83
CA LEU A 89 -0.69 -4.18 3.46
C LEU A 89 0.07 -2.89 3.21
N THR A 90 0.73 -2.74 2.07
CA THR A 90 1.28 -1.44 1.65
C THR A 90 0.53 -0.90 0.45
N ASP A 91 0.25 0.40 0.45
CA ASP A 91 -0.19 1.07 -0.78
C ASP A 91 0.98 1.17 -1.79
N SER A 92 0.68 1.52 -3.05
CA SER A 92 1.71 1.70 -4.07
C SER A 92 2.44 3.04 -3.94
N GLY A 93 1.96 3.95 -3.09
CA GLY A 93 2.36 5.35 -3.05
C GLY A 93 1.78 6.23 -4.17
N GLY A 94 1.07 5.63 -5.15
CA GLY A 94 0.50 6.34 -6.31
C GLY A 94 -0.37 7.52 -5.90
N TYR A 95 -1.42 7.27 -5.12
CA TYR A 95 -2.37 8.32 -4.68
C TYR A 95 -1.68 9.53 -4.02
N GLN A 96 -0.76 9.29 -3.09
CA GLN A 96 -0.01 10.34 -2.40
C GLN A 96 0.82 11.17 -3.39
N ILE A 97 1.43 10.51 -4.37
CA ILE A 97 2.19 11.19 -5.42
C ILE A 97 1.25 12.03 -6.29
N PHE A 98 0.06 11.54 -6.69
CA PHE A 98 -0.91 12.30 -7.48
C PHE A 98 -1.39 13.58 -6.78
N SER A 99 -1.51 13.56 -5.45
CA SER A 99 -1.83 14.77 -4.68
C SER A 99 -0.78 15.89 -4.82
N LEU A 100 0.44 15.56 -5.23
CA LEU A 100 1.56 16.48 -5.43
C LEU A 100 1.68 17.02 -6.87
N LYS A 101 0.70 16.75 -7.74
CA LYS A 101 0.69 17.13 -9.17
C LYS A 101 1.97 16.68 -9.90
N PRO A 102 2.24 15.37 -9.94
CA PRO A 102 3.45 14.81 -10.53
C PRO A 102 3.43 14.96 -12.06
N LYS A 103 4.60 14.88 -12.68
CA LYS A 103 4.69 14.66 -14.12
C LYS A 103 4.61 13.15 -14.37
N VAL A 104 3.61 12.71 -15.13
CA VAL A 104 3.37 11.29 -15.39
C VAL A 104 3.47 10.99 -16.87
N ASP A 105 4.35 10.06 -17.21
CA ASP A 105 4.50 9.48 -18.55
C ASP A 105 4.31 7.96 -18.48
N ASP A 106 4.66 7.25 -19.54
CA ASP A 106 4.44 5.81 -19.61
C ASP A 106 5.46 5.01 -18.78
N SER A 107 6.58 5.63 -18.39
CA SER A 107 7.62 5.01 -17.55
C SER A 107 7.34 5.13 -16.05
N GLY A 108 6.60 6.17 -15.63
CA GLY A 108 6.28 6.37 -14.22
C GLY A 108 5.84 7.78 -13.89
N ALA A 109 5.88 8.10 -12.58
CA ALA A 109 5.54 9.40 -12.02
C ALA A 109 6.79 10.08 -11.44
N THR A 110 7.15 11.24 -11.97
CA THR A 110 8.18 12.12 -11.41
C THR A 110 7.54 13.13 -10.48
N PHE A 111 8.04 13.23 -9.25
CA PHE A 111 7.49 14.12 -8.23
C PHE A 111 8.59 14.71 -7.35
N ARG A 112 8.22 15.77 -6.60
CA ARG A 112 9.10 16.40 -5.63
C ARG A 112 8.75 15.92 -4.23
N SER A 113 9.75 15.49 -3.46
CA SER A 113 9.62 15.11 -2.06
C SER A 113 9.12 16.30 -1.23
N THR A 114 8.15 16.04 -0.35
CA THR A 114 7.64 17.05 0.60
C THR A 114 8.57 17.25 1.80
N TYR A 115 9.58 16.40 1.98
CA TYR A 115 10.47 16.43 3.14
C TYR A 115 11.68 17.33 2.96
N ASP A 116 12.24 17.37 1.76
CA ASP A 116 13.54 18.00 1.45
C ASP A 116 13.56 18.63 0.05
N GLY A 117 12.49 18.49 -0.74
CA GLY A 117 12.39 19.07 -2.06
C GLY A 117 13.18 18.34 -3.15
N SER A 118 13.75 17.16 -2.88
CA SER A 118 14.43 16.33 -3.89
C SER A 118 13.44 15.84 -4.96
N THR A 119 13.93 15.55 -6.15
CA THR A 119 13.12 14.96 -7.23
C THR A 119 13.31 13.45 -7.24
N HIS A 120 12.19 12.72 -7.28
CA HIS A 120 12.14 11.27 -7.35
C HIS A 120 11.29 10.81 -8.52
N VAL A 121 11.56 9.59 -9.00
CA VAL A 121 10.76 8.90 -10.02
C VAL A 121 10.24 7.61 -9.39
N LEU A 122 8.92 7.41 -9.42
CA LEU A 122 8.29 6.15 -9.05
C LEU A 122 7.76 5.47 -10.31
N THR A 123 8.29 4.29 -10.59
CA THR A 123 7.88 3.37 -11.66
C THR A 123 7.18 2.15 -11.06
N PRO A 124 6.47 1.34 -11.85
CA PRO A 124 5.88 0.09 -11.35
C PRO A 124 6.89 -0.85 -10.68
N GLU A 125 8.09 -0.99 -11.27
CA GLU A 125 9.15 -1.86 -10.78
C GLU A 125 9.73 -1.34 -9.46
N THR A 126 9.95 -0.02 -9.37
CA THR A 126 10.46 0.58 -8.14
C THR A 126 9.41 0.57 -7.02
N ALA A 127 8.12 0.76 -7.34
CA ALA A 127 7.04 0.60 -6.39
C ALA A 127 6.95 -0.85 -5.86
N ALA A 128 7.10 -1.85 -6.72
CA ALA A 128 7.13 -3.25 -6.32
C ALA A 128 8.37 -3.56 -5.46
N SER A 129 9.56 -3.11 -5.87
CA SER A 129 10.81 -3.30 -5.13
C SER A 129 10.76 -2.66 -3.74
N VAL A 130 10.23 -1.43 -3.64
CA VAL A 130 10.08 -0.74 -2.36
C VAL A 130 9.13 -1.49 -1.43
N GLN A 131 7.98 -1.95 -1.93
CA GLN A 131 7.04 -2.72 -1.11
C GLN A 131 7.62 -4.07 -0.67
N ALA A 132 8.47 -4.70 -1.51
CA ALA A 132 9.22 -5.89 -1.15
C ALA A 132 10.26 -5.62 -0.06
N ASP A 133 10.99 -4.50 -0.15
CA ASP A 133 11.94 -4.08 0.89
C ASP A 133 11.24 -3.74 2.22
N LEU A 134 10.05 -3.14 2.15
CA LEU A 134 9.20 -2.94 3.33
C LEU A 134 8.67 -4.26 3.90
N GLY A 135 8.74 -5.37 3.18
CA GLY A 135 8.31 -6.68 3.64
C GLY A 135 6.79 -6.80 3.80
N ALA A 136 6.03 -6.13 2.93
CA ALA A 136 4.57 -6.16 2.97
C ALA A 136 4.01 -7.52 2.52
N ASP A 137 2.99 -8.01 3.24
CA ASP A 137 2.29 -9.26 2.91
C ASP A 137 1.35 -9.10 1.72
N ILE A 138 0.77 -7.91 1.59
CA ILE A 138 -0.11 -7.51 0.49
C ILE A 138 0.46 -6.26 -0.15
N GLN A 139 0.77 -6.34 -1.44
CA GLN A 139 1.36 -5.26 -2.21
C GLN A 139 0.36 -4.76 -3.24
N MET A 140 0.26 -3.44 -3.37
CA MET A 140 -0.61 -2.80 -4.35
C MET A 140 0.19 -2.44 -5.61
N VAL A 141 -0.41 -2.69 -6.78
CA VAL A 141 0.16 -2.23 -8.05
C VAL A 141 0.16 -0.71 -8.11
N LEU A 142 1.14 -0.13 -8.81
CA LEU A 142 1.15 1.30 -9.10
C LEU A 142 0.04 1.63 -10.11
N ASP A 143 -0.75 2.64 -9.81
CA ASP A 143 -1.90 3.05 -10.60
C ASP A 143 -1.84 4.54 -10.95
N VAL A 144 -2.79 4.99 -11.77
CA VAL A 144 -2.98 6.40 -12.11
C VAL A 144 -4.33 6.87 -11.58
N CYS A 145 -4.31 7.79 -10.62
CA CYS A 145 -5.51 8.37 -10.03
C CYS A 145 -5.76 9.78 -10.58
N PRO A 146 -6.57 9.95 -11.65
CA PRO A 146 -6.91 11.27 -12.18
C PRO A 146 -7.81 12.03 -11.19
N ALA A 147 -7.62 13.34 -11.08
CA ALA A 147 -8.50 14.20 -10.29
C ALA A 147 -9.90 14.24 -10.91
N LEU A 148 -10.94 14.20 -10.08
CA LEU A 148 -12.32 14.28 -10.53
C LEU A 148 -12.92 15.67 -10.25
N PRO A 149 -13.81 16.17 -11.13
CA PRO A 149 -14.25 15.56 -12.39
C PRO A 149 -13.17 15.62 -13.49
N ALA A 150 -13.19 14.67 -14.43
CA ALA A 150 -12.31 14.62 -15.58
C ALA A 150 -13.05 14.10 -16.82
N ASP A 151 -12.61 14.52 -18.00
CA ASP A 151 -13.18 14.08 -19.28
C ASP A 151 -12.90 12.60 -19.55
N GLU A 152 -13.80 11.96 -20.29
CA GLU A 152 -13.68 10.54 -20.66
C GLU A 152 -12.30 10.16 -21.25
N PRO A 153 -11.68 10.95 -22.16
CA PRO A 153 -10.36 10.61 -22.70
C PRO A 153 -9.26 10.59 -21.63
N VAL A 154 -9.36 11.44 -20.60
CA VAL A 154 -8.40 11.47 -19.49
C VAL A 154 -8.57 10.23 -18.61
N LEU A 155 -9.82 9.88 -18.28
CA LEU A 155 -10.14 8.69 -17.50
C LEU A 155 -9.70 7.41 -18.23
N ARG A 156 -10.00 7.31 -19.52
CA ARG A 156 -9.61 6.17 -20.36
C ARG A 156 -8.09 5.98 -20.37
N ARG A 157 -7.33 7.05 -20.59
CA ARG A 157 -5.86 7.00 -20.58
C ARG A 157 -5.31 6.56 -19.22
N ALA A 158 -5.92 7.00 -18.11
CA ALA A 158 -5.49 6.59 -16.78
C ALA A 158 -5.72 5.09 -16.53
N VAL A 159 -6.87 4.56 -16.95
CA VAL A 159 -7.19 3.12 -16.86
C VAL A 159 -6.25 2.29 -17.74
N GLU A 160 -6.05 2.70 -18.99
CA GLU A 160 -5.14 2.00 -19.93
C GLU A 160 -3.70 1.97 -19.40
N ARG A 161 -3.21 3.10 -18.85
CA ARG A 161 -1.87 3.16 -18.26
C ARG A 161 -1.76 2.30 -16.99
N THR A 162 -2.77 2.34 -16.12
CA THR A 162 -2.82 1.48 -14.91
C THR A 162 -2.79 0.01 -15.29
N ALA A 163 -3.55 -0.40 -16.31
CA ALA A 163 -3.54 -1.78 -16.79
C ALA A 163 -2.18 -2.18 -17.36
N ALA A 164 -1.51 -1.29 -18.11
CA ALA A 164 -0.17 -1.54 -18.64
C ALA A 164 0.90 -1.65 -17.53
N TRP A 165 0.80 -0.84 -16.48
CA TRP A 165 1.70 -0.89 -15.32
C TRP A 165 1.50 -2.10 -14.42
N ALA A 166 0.30 -2.71 -14.43
CA ALA A 166 -0.05 -3.86 -13.61
C ALA A 166 0.26 -5.22 -14.28
N ALA A 167 0.61 -5.22 -15.56
CA ALA A 167 0.88 -6.43 -16.36
C ALA A 167 2.26 -7.05 -16.03
#